data_AF-A0A9E4B081-F1
#
_entry.id   AF-A0A9E4B081-F1
#
_cell.length_a   1.000
_cell.length_b   1.000
_cell.length_c   1.000
_cell.angle_alpha   90.00
_cell.angle_beta   90.00
_cell.angle_gamma   90.00
#
_symmetry.space_group_name_H-M   'P 1'
#
loop_
_entity.id
_entity.type
_entity.pdbx_description
1 polymer ?
#
loop_
_entity_poly.entity_id
_entity_poly.type
_entity_poly.pdbx_seq_one_letter_code
_entity_poly.pdbx_strand_id
1 'polypeptide(L)'
;STDLSRKKKGSQRWQKQKHKLALHHERTTNKRKDFIGKLVYKLYHHQKNNVLVAEDLRVSNMVKNKHLSKSISDASWVTFFEWCASIAERDGLHFHQVDPKNTSQT
;
A
#
# COMPACT_ATOMS: atom_id res chain seq x y z
N SER A 1 4.72 -26.69 4.23
CA SER A 1 4.78 -26.62 2.75
C SER A 1 6.17 -26.14 2.36
N THR A 2 6.88 -26.79 1.43
CA THR A 2 8.29 -26.48 1.10
C THR A 2 8.42 -25.25 0.20
N ASP A 3 9.33 -24.34 0.54
CA ASP A 3 9.58 -23.08 -0.17
C ASP A 3 9.94 -23.28 -1.65
N LEU A 4 9.58 -22.30 -2.48
CA LEU A 4 9.87 -22.32 -3.92
C LEU A 4 11.39 -22.38 -4.19
N SER A 5 12.19 -21.74 -3.33
CA SER A 5 13.66 -21.69 -3.41
C SER A 5 14.32 -23.06 -3.32
N ARG A 6 13.67 -24.04 -2.67
CA ARG A 6 14.19 -25.40 -2.47
C ARG A 6 13.81 -26.35 -3.59
N LYS A 7 13.13 -25.90 -4.65
CA LYS A 7 12.65 -26.75 -5.76
C LYS A 7 13.49 -26.54 -7.02
N LYS A 8 13.84 -27.63 -7.73
CA LYS A 8 14.51 -27.57 -9.03
C LYS A 8 13.69 -26.73 -10.01
N LYS A 9 14.26 -25.61 -10.47
CA LYS A 9 13.65 -24.69 -11.44
C LYS A 9 13.18 -25.47 -12.68
N GLY A 10 11.99 -25.15 -13.17
CA GLY A 10 11.38 -25.82 -14.33
C GLY A 10 10.71 -27.17 -14.05
N SER A 11 10.94 -27.80 -12.90
CA SER A 11 10.22 -29.04 -12.56
C SER A 11 8.72 -28.82 -12.35
N GLN A 12 7.91 -29.87 -12.53
CA GLN A 12 6.46 -29.80 -12.29
C GLN A 12 6.11 -29.38 -10.86
N ARG A 13 6.90 -29.82 -9.87
CA ARG A 13 6.75 -29.43 -8.47
C ARG A 13 7.07 -27.93 -8.26
N TRP A 14 8.05 -27.39 -8.99
CA TRP A 14 8.40 -25.97 -8.96
C TRP A 14 7.28 -25.10 -9.54
N GLN A 15 6.73 -25.48 -10.71
CA GLN A 15 5.60 -24.74 -11.32
C GLN A 15 4.38 -24.69 -10.40
N LYS A 16 3.99 -25.84 -9.82
CA LYS A 16 2.88 -25.90 -8.85
C LYS A 16 3.09 -24.97 -7.65
N GLN A 17 4.31 -24.91 -7.11
CA GLN A 17 4.60 -24.04 -5.97
C GLN A 17 4.67 -22.56 -6.36
N LYS A 18 5.20 -22.25 -7.55
CA LYS A 18 5.23 -20.88 -8.09
C LYS A 18 3.81 -20.33 -8.23
N HIS A 19 2.90 -21.12 -8.77
CA HIS A 19 1.49 -20.76 -8.88
C HIS A 19 0.83 -20.51 -7.51
N LYS A 20 1.04 -21.41 -6.54
CA LYS A 20 0.55 -21.20 -5.16
C LYS A 20 1.08 -19.90 -4.55
N LEU A 21 2.37 -19.61 -4.71
CA LEU A 21 2.98 -18.37 -4.23
C LEU A 21 2.34 -17.14 -4.89
N ALA A 22 2.12 -17.18 -6.22
CA ALA A 22 1.43 -16.11 -6.94
C ALA A 22 0.01 -15.87 -6.41
N LEU A 23 -0.78 -16.93 -6.19
CA LEU A 23 -2.12 -16.82 -5.60
C LEU A 23 -2.09 -16.21 -4.19
N HIS A 24 -1.09 -16.53 -3.37
CA HIS A 24 -0.93 -15.91 -2.06
C HIS A 24 -0.63 -14.41 -2.16
N HIS A 25 0.28 -14.01 -3.06
CA HIS A 25 0.57 -12.59 -3.30
C HIS A 25 -0.65 -11.83 -3.84
N GLU A 26 -1.39 -12.43 -4.76
CA GLU A 26 -2.63 -11.86 -5.30
C GLU A 26 -3.66 -11.64 -4.19
N ARG A 27 -3.92 -12.66 -3.37
CA ARG A 27 -4.85 -12.56 -2.22
C ARG A 27 -4.45 -11.44 -1.26
N THR A 28 -3.16 -11.35 -0.91
CA THR A 28 -2.65 -10.29 -0.03
C THR A 28 -2.80 -8.92 -0.68
N THR A 29 -2.51 -8.80 -1.98
CA THR A 29 -2.66 -7.55 -2.73
C THR A 29 -4.12 -7.11 -2.80
N ASN A 30 -5.05 -8.03 -3.06
CA ASN A 30 -6.47 -7.72 -3.13
C ASN A 30 -7.03 -7.27 -1.77
N LYS A 31 -6.60 -7.90 -0.67
CA LYS A 31 -6.96 -7.45 0.68
C LYS A 31 -6.46 -6.05 1.00
N ARG A 32 -5.22 -5.72 0.61
CA ARG A 32 -4.66 -4.37 0.78
C ARG A 32 -5.43 -3.34 -0.02
N LYS A 33 -5.76 -3.63 -1.28
CA LYS A 33 -6.58 -2.75 -2.14
C LYS A 33 -7.98 -2.53 -1.56
N ASP A 34 -8.65 -3.58 -1.10
CA ASP A 34 -9.97 -3.48 -0.47
C ASP A 34 -9.94 -2.61 0.80
N PHE A 35 -8.93 -2.81 1.67
CA PHE A 35 -8.74 -1.97 2.85
C PHE A 35 -8.51 -0.50 2.50
N ILE A 36 -7.59 -0.22 1.57
CA ILE A 36 -7.29 1.15 1.12
C ILE A 36 -8.55 1.80 0.54
N GLY A 37 -9.27 1.11 -0.35
CA GLY A 37 -10.49 1.65 -0.96
C GLY A 37 -11.55 2.00 0.08
N LYS A 38 -11.79 1.11 1.05
CA LYS A 38 -12.71 1.38 2.16
C LYS A 38 -12.27 2.57 3.01
N LEU A 39 -10.96 2.70 3.28
CA LEU A 39 -10.42 3.79 4.07
C LEU A 39 -10.59 5.14 3.34
N VAL A 40 -10.19 5.21 2.08
CA VAL A 40 -10.31 6.42 1.25
C VAL A 40 -11.78 6.83 1.13
N TYR A 41 -12.67 5.87 0.85
CA TYR A 41 -14.10 6.14 0.75
C TYR A 41 -14.69 6.63 2.08
N LYS A 42 -14.25 6.05 3.21
CA LYS A 42 -14.61 6.52 4.55
C LYS A 42 -14.18 7.96 4.79
N LEU A 43 -12.94 8.31 4.45
CA LEU A 43 -12.38 9.64 4.67
C LEU A 43 -13.11 10.71 3.85
N TYR A 44 -13.30 10.50 2.55
CA TYR A 44 -13.95 11.49 1.69
C TYR A 44 -15.47 11.51 1.87
N HIS A 45 -16.13 10.36 1.83
CA HIS A 45 -17.60 10.31 1.69
C HIS A 45 -18.33 10.11 3.02
N HIS A 46 -17.88 9.19 3.88
CA HIS A 46 -18.58 8.96 5.15
C HIS A 46 -18.33 10.10 6.16
N GLN A 47 -17.10 10.61 6.22
CA GLN A 47 -16.73 11.72 7.09
C GLN A 47 -16.95 13.09 6.44
N LYS A 48 -17.28 13.12 5.15
CA LYS A 48 -17.55 14.35 4.37
C LYS A 48 -16.39 15.34 4.39
N ASN A 49 -15.16 14.82 4.35
CA ASN A 49 -13.99 15.68 4.23
C ASN A 49 -13.82 16.10 2.77
N ASN A 50 -13.87 17.40 2.49
CA ASN A 50 -13.62 17.91 1.13
C ASN A 50 -12.12 18.03 0.81
N VAL A 51 -11.28 18.00 1.84
CA VAL A 51 -9.83 18.16 1.75
C VAL A 51 -9.16 17.12 2.63
N LEU A 52 -8.19 16.40 2.09
CA LEU A 52 -7.24 15.59 2.87
C LEU A 52 -5.83 16.14 2.67
N VAL A 53 -5.10 16.26 3.77
CA VAL A 53 -3.69 16.68 3.78
C VAL A 53 -2.87 15.55 4.40
N ALA A 54 -1.81 15.15 3.71
CA ALA A 54 -0.88 14.13 4.18
C ALA A 54 0.56 14.64 4.14
N GLU A 55 1.42 14.11 4.99
CA GLU A 55 2.86 14.38 4.92
C GLU A 55 3.45 13.69 3.68
N ASP A 56 4.28 14.40 2.91
CA ASP A 56 5.11 13.85 1.83
C ASP A 56 6.28 13.07 2.43
N LEU A 57 5.93 11.92 3.01
CA LEU A 57 6.91 10.99 3.51
C LEU A 57 7.63 10.36 2.33
N ARG A 58 8.96 10.49 2.30
CA ARG A 58 9.82 9.79 1.34
C ARG A 58 9.80 8.29 1.61
N VAL A 59 8.70 7.60 1.25
CA VAL A 59 8.43 6.19 1.56
C VAL A 59 9.57 5.28 1.09
N SER A 60 10.17 5.61 -0.07
CA SER A 60 11.34 4.90 -0.62
C SER A 60 12.55 4.90 0.32
N ASN A 61 12.74 5.97 1.11
CA ASN A 61 13.79 6.04 2.11
C ASN A 61 13.39 5.31 3.39
N MET A 62 12.11 5.36 3.77
CA MET A 62 11.63 4.69 4.99
C MET A 62 11.68 3.16 4.87
N VAL A 63 11.40 2.61 3.68
CA VAL A 63 11.50 1.16 3.42
C VAL A 63 12.95 0.66 3.49
N LYS A 64 13.96 1.53 3.42
CA LYS A 64 15.37 1.14 3.63
C LYS A 64 15.68 0.83 5.10
N ASN A 65 14.85 1.27 6.05
CA ASN A 65 15.01 0.92 7.45
C ASN A 65 14.63 -0.55 7.66
N LYS A 66 15.62 -1.42 7.92
CA LYS A 66 15.43 -2.88 8.05
C LYS A 66 14.45 -3.28 9.15
N HIS A 67 14.27 -2.46 10.19
CA HIS A 67 13.35 -2.74 11.29
C HIS A 67 11.90 -2.39 10.95
N LEU A 68 11.69 -1.36 10.13
CA LEU A 68 10.36 -0.82 9.82
C LEU A 68 9.88 -1.15 8.40
N SER A 69 10.78 -1.62 7.53
CA SER A 69 10.52 -1.86 6.11
C SER A 69 9.29 -2.72 5.87
N LYS A 70 9.12 -3.78 6.66
CA LYS A 70 7.97 -4.68 6.57
C LYS A 70 6.67 -3.96 6.92
N SER A 71 6.62 -3.30 8.07
CA SER A 71 5.42 -2.58 8.53
C SER A 71 5.03 -1.45 7.58
N ILE A 72 6.01 -0.70 7.05
CA ILE A 72 5.78 0.36 6.05
C ILE A 72 5.26 -0.23 4.74
N SER A 73 5.86 -1.33 4.27
CA SER A 73 5.42 -2.02 3.06
C SER A 73 4.02 -2.63 3.21
N ASP A 74 3.69 -3.13 4.41
CA ASP A 74 2.38 -3.65 4.74
C ASP A 74 1.32 -2.52 4.78
N ALA A 75 1.69 -1.35 5.30
CA ALA A 75 0.82 -0.17 5.36
C ALA A 75 0.49 0.43 3.99
N SER A 76 1.24 0.07 2.93
CA SER A 76 0.90 0.37 1.53
C SER A 76 0.66 1.87 1.23
N TRP A 77 1.43 2.75 1.86
CA TRP A 77 1.22 4.21 1.81
C TRP A 77 1.23 4.82 0.41
N VAL A 78 2.10 4.33 -0.48
CA VAL A 78 2.14 4.79 -1.88
C VAL A 78 0.79 4.56 -2.55
N THR A 79 0.27 3.34 -2.48
CA THR A 79 -1.04 2.99 -3.05
C THR A 79 -2.18 3.77 -2.39
N PHE A 80 -2.08 4.05 -1.09
CA PHE A 80 -3.06 4.88 -0.40
C PHE A 80 -3.10 6.31 -0.96
N PHE A 81 -1.94 6.95 -1.15
CA PHE A 81 -1.87 8.30 -1.72
C PHE A 81 -2.35 8.35 -3.17
N GLU A 82 -1.99 7.34 -3.98
CA GLU A 82 -2.52 7.19 -5.35
C GLU A 82 -4.05 7.13 -5.38
N TRP A 83 -4.66 6.39 -4.46
CA TRP A 83 -6.12 6.31 -4.36
C TRP A 83 -6.75 7.62 -3.87
N CYS A 84 -6.16 8.29 -2.89
CA CYS A 84 -6.64 9.60 -2.43
C CYS A 84 -6.65 10.62 -3.57
N ALA A 85 -5.54 10.71 -4.32
CA ALA A 85 -5.43 11.58 -5.47
C ALA A 85 -6.48 11.27 -6.54
N SER A 86 -6.65 9.98 -6.88
CA SER A 86 -7.61 9.54 -7.91
C SER A 86 -9.07 9.83 -7.53
N ILE A 87 -9.46 9.58 -6.27
CA ILE A 87 -10.82 9.87 -5.81
C ILE A 87 -11.05 11.38 -5.70
N ALA A 88 -10.06 12.13 -5.23
CA ALA A 88 -10.14 13.58 -5.15
C ALA A 88 -10.35 14.21 -6.53
N GLU A 89 -9.56 13.80 -7.52
CA GLU A 89 -9.73 14.24 -8.91
C GLU A 89 -11.11 13.86 -9.46
N ARG A 90 -11.52 12.60 -9.27
CA ARG A 90 -12.81 12.09 -9.78
C ARG A 90 -14.02 12.86 -9.25
N ASP A 91 -14.00 13.20 -7.97
CA ASP A 91 -15.16 13.75 -7.27
C ASP A 91 -15.05 15.26 -7.00
N GLY A 92 -14.02 15.93 -7.54
CA GLY A 92 -13.81 17.37 -7.33
C GLY A 92 -13.45 17.74 -5.89
N LEU A 93 -12.78 16.83 -5.18
CA LEU A 93 -12.28 17.02 -3.82
C LEU A 93 -10.78 17.37 -3.88
N HIS A 94 -10.17 17.61 -2.72
CA HIS A 94 -8.78 18.00 -2.63
C HIS A 94 -7.93 16.97 -1.89
N PHE A 95 -6.73 16.71 -2.43
CA PHE A 95 -5.66 15.96 -1.78
C PHE A 95 -4.37 16.74 -1.90
N HIS A 96 -3.71 17.02 -0.77
CA HIS A 96 -2.44 17.73 -0.74
C HIS A 96 -1.40 16.94 0.04
N GLN A 97 -0.18 16.89 -0.49
CA GLN A 97 0.99 16.41 0.23
C GLN A 97 1.86 17.60 0.63
N VAL A 98 2.27 17.65 1.89
CA VAL A 98 3.06 18.76 2.46
C VAL A 98 4.40 18.27 2.99
N ASP A 99 5.43 19.13 2.98
CA ASP A 99 6.75 18.78 3.51
C ASP A 99 6.63 18.35 4.99
N PRO A 100 7.13 17.17 5.38
CA PRO A 100 7.07 16.69 6.77
C PRO A 100 7.96 17.48 7.76
N LYS A 101 8.77 18.44 7.29
CA LYS A 101 9.58 19.28 8.20
C LYS A 101 8.67 20.14 9.10
N ASN A 102 8.91 20.06 10.40
CA ASN A 102 8.25 20.84 11.45
C ASN A 102 6.74 20.56 11.66
N THR A 103 6.20 19.45 11.16
CA THR A 103 4.79 19.09 11.35
C THR A 103 4.50 18.37 12.68
N SER A 104 5.53 17.79 13.31
CA SER A 104 5.41 16.99 14.54
C SER A 104 6.11 17.61 15.77
N GLN A 105 6.63 18.82 15.65
CA GLN A 105 7.26 19.55 16.76
C GLN A 105 6.36 20.73 17.16
N THR A 106 5.52 20.50 18.17
CA THR A 106 4.80 21.53 18.95
C THR A 106 5.38 21.61 20.34
#